data_AF-A0ABD6AXW1-F1
#
_entry.id   AF-A0ABD6AXW1-F1
#
_cell.length_a   1.000
_cell.length_b   1.000
_cell.length_c   1.000
_cell.angle_alpha   90.00
_cell.angle_beta   90.00
_cell.angle_gamma   90.00
#
_symmetry.space_group_name_H-M   'P 1'
#
loop_
_entity.id
_entity.type
_entity.pdbx_description
1 polymer ?
#
loop_
_entity_poly.entity_id
_entity_poly.type
_entity_poly.pdbx_seq_one_letter_code
_entity_poly.pdbx_strand_id
1 'polypeptide(L)'
;MALPAPLGHLLRPAETFADRRTAPALAVGLVVCVALLHAVSVGVVAGAFTDVSGTVTVDNPEYPGDWQCDPDGYDPFDQGTPADCAQPERVDRSLGAHASRAVGGYALTAFVAVVVGWPLLAWLVHVVAVPGRAGFGRTLFDSAWAVVPLSLVAVARLVAVPPRAADLNPGTLDEAAASALELTFGPETTLLVGVAVLAATWSGYVAYGVAANRTDADATGGRGVWTQGRSDGRGAVAGVVVTTALVVGTFVPMLPIAGGTAFVALFVVAAGLVIATFARGIILHNTRWDLVGMRGGETGEPTRWRVLLKQLSGIAFAVLGFFMMNGGQVLV
;
A
#
# COMPACT_ATOMS: atom_id res chain seq x y z
N MET A 1 27.96 23.94 4.51
CA MET A 1 28.03 23.39 3.14
C MET A 1 26.61 23.13 2.67
N ALA A 2 26.27 23.50 1.44
CA ALA A 2 24.95 23.19 0.88
C ALA A 2 24.85 21.68 0.60
N LEU A 3 23.76 21.04 1.03
CA LEU A 3 23.48 19.65 0.68
C LEU A 3 23.25 19.55 -0.84
N PRO A 4 23.65 18.44 -1.48
CA PRO A 4 23.19 18.11 -2.82
C PRO A 4 21.67 18.20 -2.89
N ALA A 5 21.15 18.77 -3.98
CA ALA A 5 19.71 18.97 -4.20
C ALA A 5 18.81 17.77 -3.82
N PRO A 6 19.12 16.51 -4.22
CA PRO A 6 18.28 15.37 -3.85
C PRO A 6 18.24 15.09 -2.34
N LEU A 7 19.36 15.28 -1.62
CA LEU A 7 19.41 15.11 -0.17
C LEU A 7 18.64 16.22 0.55
N GLY A 8 18.61 17.43 -0.01
CA GLY A 8 17.76 18.51 0.49
C GLY A 8 16.29 18.13 0.56
N HIS A 9 15.75 17.50 -0.50
CA HIS A 9 14.35 17.08 -0.54
C HIS A 9 14.00 16.01 0.51
N LEU A 10 14.95 15.18 0.94
CA LEU A 10 14.71 14.10 1.90
C LEU A 10 14.99 14.50 3.35
N LEU A 11 16.02 15.32 3.57
CA LEU A 11 16.51 15.67 4.91
C LEU A 11 16.03 17.04 5.38
N ARG A 12 15.68 17.94 4.45
CA ARG A 12 15.16 19.28 4.73
C ARG A 12 14.04 19.65 3.75
N PRO A 13 12.95 18.86 3.72
CA PRO A 13 11.90 18.99 2.72
C PRO A 13 11.23 20.37 2.76
N ALA A 14 10.94 20.90 3.95
CA ALA A 14 10.26 22.20 4.09
C ALA A 14 11.06 23.36 3.47
N GLU A 15 12.37 23.44 3.76
CA GLU A 15 13.26 24.45 3.18
C GLU A 15 13.40 24.26 1.67
N THR A 16 13.60 23.02 1.21
CA THR A 16 13.89 22.75 -0.20
C THR A 16 12.70 23.00 -1.11
N PHE A 17 11.48 22.65 -0.68
CA PHE A 17 10.28 22.87 -1.48
C PHE A 17 9.87 24.35 -1.58
N ALA A 18 10.32 25.21 -0.67
CA ALA A 18 10.12 26.65 -0.75
C ALA A 18 10.72 27.23 -2.02
N ASP A 19 11.94 26.82 -2.33
CA ASP A 19 12.70 27.36 -3.45
C ASP A 19 12.56 26.54 -4.74
N ARG A 20 12.25 25.25 -4.62
CA ARG A 20 12.33 24.31 -5.75
C ARG A 20 11.08 23.46 -5.90
N ARG A 21 10.66 23.33 -7.16
CA ARG A 21 9.54 22.47 -7.55
C ARG A 21 10.08 21.22 -8.22
N THR A 22 9.40 20.11 -8.02
CA THR A 22 9.74 18.85 -8.68
C THR A 22 9.24 18.88 -10.13
N ALA A 23 10.14 18.69 -11.09
CA ALA A 23 9.76 18.57 -12.49
C ALA A 23 8.93 17.29 -12.71
N PRO A 24 7.89 17.31 -13.57
CA PRO A 24 7.00 16.15 -13.78
C PRO A 24 7.76 14.88 -14.18
N ALA A 25 8.71 14.99 -15.13
CA ALA A 25 9.51 13.85 -15.59
C ALA A 25 10.36 13.24 -14.46
N LEU A 26 10.93 14.09 -13.58
CA LEU A 26 11.68 13.62 -12.42
C LEU A 26 10.78 12.90 -11.41
N ALA A 27 9.59 13.45 -11.13
CA ALA A 27 8.63 12.84 -10.22
C ALA A 27 8.21 11.44 -10.69
N VAL A 28 7.84 11.31 -11.98
CA VAL A 28 7.49 10.01 -12.58
C VAL A 28 8.68 9.06 -12.54
N GLY A 29 9.88 9.53 -12.89
CA GLY A 29 11.09 8.72 -12.84
C GLY A 29 11.38 8.16 -11.44
N LEU A 30 11.28 8.99 -10.40
CA LEU A 30 11.47 8.55 -9.01
C LEU A 30 10.47 7.46 -8.61
N VAL A 31 9.18 7.66 -8.89
CA VAL A 31 8.13 6.71 -8.52
C VAL A 31 8.30 5.40 -9.27
N VAL A 32 8.57 5.44 -10.57
CA VAL A 32 8.83 4.23 -11.39
C VAL A 32 10.07 3.50 -10.89
N CYS A 33 11.16 4.19 -10.56
CA CYS A 33 12.36 3.57 -10.01
C CYS A 33 12.07 2.85 -8.68
N VAL A 34 11.35 3.48 -7.76
CA VAL A 34 10.97 2.84 -6.48
C VAL A 34 10.02 1.66 -6.73
N ALA A 35 9.04 1.80 -7.62
CA ALA A 35 8.11 0.73 -7.96
C ALA A 35 8.82 -0.49 -8.57
N LEU A 36 9.75 -0.27 -9.50
CA LEU A 36 10.59 -1.32 -10.08
C LEU A 36 11.47 -1.98 -9.03
N LEU A 37 12.09 -1.19 -8.13
CA LEU A 37 12.89 -1.72 -7.04
C LEU A 37 12.08 -2.67 -6.14
N HIS A 38 10.84 -2.31 -5.82
CA HIS A 38 9.94 -3.18 -5.06
C HIS A 38 9.57 -4.46 -5.82
N ALA A 39 9.25 -4.36 -7.11
CA ALA A 39 8.92 -5.52 -7.93
C ALA A 39 10.12 -6.48 -8.10
N VAL A 40 11.30 -5.93 -8.40
CA VAL A 40 12.56 -6.69 -8.50
C VAL A 40 12.90 -7.32 -7.15
N SER A 41 12.73 -6.59 -6.04
CA SER A 41 12.94 -7.13 -4.70
C SER A 41 12.06 -8.36 -4.43
N VAL A 42 10.77 -8.33 -4.80
CA VAL A 42 9.89 -9.51 -4.70
C VAL A 42 10.37 -10.63 -5.62
N GLY A 43 10.69 -10.35 -6.88
CA GLY A 43 11.13 -11.37 -7.84
C GLY A 43 12.43 -12.06 -7.45
N VAL A 44 13.42 -11.30 -6.96
CA VAL A 44 14.70 -11.85 -6.47
C VAL A 44 14.48 -12.72 -5.24
N VAL A 45 13.66 -12.26 -4.29
CA VAL A 45 13.34 -13.01 -3.07
C VAL A 45 12.51 -14.25 -3.37
N ALA A 46 11.61 -14.20 -4.36
CA ALA A 46 10.90 -15.37 -4.86
C ALA A 46 11.87 -16.46 -5.32
N GLY A 47 12.98 -16.08 -5.95
CA GLY A 47 14.05 -17.01 -6.34
C GLY A 47 14.70 -17.72 -5.15
N ALA A 48 14.82 -17.07 -3.98
CA ALA A 48 15.42 -17.71 -2.80
C ALA A 48 14.59 -18.89 -2.27
N PHE A 49 13.29 -18.97 -2.57
CA PHE A 49 12.45 -20.09 -2.16
C PHE A 49 12.63 -21.33 -3.05
N THR A 50 13.31 -21.26 -4.20
CA THR A 50 13.55 -22.45 -5.02
C THR A 50 14.44 -23.48 -4.33
N ASP A 51 15.22 -23.03 -3.35
CA ASP A 51 16.16 -23.87 -2.58
C ASP A 51 15.49 -24.58 -1.39
N VAL A 52 14.21 -24.31 -1.12
CA VAL A 52 13.42 -24.99 -0.09
C VAL A 52 13.26 -26.47 -0.48
N SER A 53 13.77 -27.36 0.36
CA SER A 53 13.76 -28.80 0.12
C SER A 53 12.37 -29.42 0.26
N GLY A 54 12.15 -30.52 -0.45
CA GLY A 54 10.98 -31.37 -0.28
C GLY A 54 10.04 -31.36 -1.50
N THR A 55 9.33 -32.47 -1.63
CA THR A 55 8.28 -32.68 -2.62
C THR A 55 7.07 -33.27 -1.93
N VAL A 56 5.88 -32.90 -2.40
CA VAL A 56 4.63 -33.50 -1.97
C VAL A 56 3.96 -34.11 -3.18
N THR A 57 3.54 -35.36 -3.03
CA THR A 57 2.75 -36.09 -4.01
C THR A 57 1.31 -35.60 -3.95
N VAL A 58 0.82 -35.02 -5.04
CA VAL A 58 -0.58 -34.58 -5.18
C VAL A 58 -1.22 -35.26 -6.39
N ASP A 59 -2.54 -35.32 -6.38
CA ASP A 59 -3.29 -35.82 -7.53
C ASP A 59 -3.04 -34.93 -8.75
N ASN A 60 -2.87 -35.56 -9.91
CA ASN A 60 -2.58 -34.87 -11.15
C ASN A 60 -3.88 -34.28 -11.73
N PRO A 61 -4.03 -32.94 -11.81
CA PRO A 61 -5.25 -32.33 -12.36
C PRO A 61 -5.45 -32.63 -13.85
N GLU A 62 -4.40 -33.07 -14.54
CA GLU A 62 -4.46 -33.48 -15.95
C GLU A 62 -4.89 -34.96 -16.11
N TYR A 63 -4.92 -35.75 -15.02
CA TYR A 63 -5.44 -37.12 -15.06
C TYR A 63 -6.98 -37.08 -14.95
N PRO A 64 -7.73 -37.58 -15.95
CA PRO A 64 -9.19 -37.44 -16.00
C PRO A 64 -9.96 -38.30 -14.98
N GLY A 65 -9.24 -39.10 -14.17
CA GLY A 65 -9.78 -39.95 -13.13
C GLY A 65 -10.09 -41.37 -13.62
N ASP A 66 -10.10 -42.32 -12.69
CA ASP A 66 -10.17 -43.76 -13.01
C ASP A 66 -11.41 -44.13 -13.83
N TRP A 67 -12.54 -43.46 -13.60
CA TRP A 67 -13.78 -43.74 -14.33
C TRP A 67 -13.69 -43.48 -15.84
N GLN A 68 -12.78 -42.60 -16.30
CA GLN A 68 -12.55 -42.34 -17.73
C GLN A 68 -11.43 -43.22 -18.32
N CYS A 69 -10.56 -43.75 -17.47
CA CYS A 69 -9.39 -44.53 -17.88
C CYS A 69 -9.52 -46.03 -17.62
N ASP A 70 -10.63 -46.47 -17.00
CA ASP A 70 -10.91 -47.87 -16.73
C ASP A 70 -11.22 -48.62 -18.05
N PRO A 71 -10.37 -49.58 -18.48
CA PRO A 71 -10.62 -50.36 -19.68
C PRO A 71 -11.85 -51.26 -19.58
N ASP A 72 -12.32 -51.57 -18.37
CA ASP A 72 -13.49 -52.42 -18.13
C ASP A 72 -14.81 -51.62 -18.14
N GLY A 73 -14.75 -50.29 -18.05
CA GLY A 73 -15.87 -49.36 -18.15
C GLY A 73 -16.28 -48.99 -19.58
N TYR A 74 -15.81 -49.75 -20.57
CA TYR A 74 -15.90 -49.47 -22.01
C TYR A 74 -17.35 -49.16 -22.47
N ASP A 75 -17.61 -47.89 -22.81
CA ASP A 75 -18.78 -47.51 -23.61
C ASP A 75 -18.49 -47.89 -25.07
N PRO A 76 -19.24 -48.84 -25.67
CA PRO A 76 -19.02 -49.27 -27.05
C PRO A 76 -19.21 -48.16 -28.11
N PHE A 77 -19.67 -46.97 -27.70
CA PHE A 77 -19.88 -45.82 -28.59
C PHE A 77 -18.75 -44.79 -28.57
N ASP A 78 -17.75 -44.89 -27.67
CA ASP A 78 -16.62 -43.94 -27.60
C ASP A 78 -15.30 -44.57 -28.09
N GLN A 79 -14.91 -44.26 -29.32
CA GLN A 79 -13.87 -45.00 -30.07
C GLN A 79 -12.41 -44.59 -29.79
N GLY A 80 -12.10 -44.02 -28.62
CA GLY A 80 -10.72 -43.73 -28.27
C GLY A 80 -10.53 -43.44 -26.79
N THR A 81 -9.58 -44.14 -26.16
CA THR A 81 -9.07 -43.75 -24.85
C THR A 81 -8.58 -42.29 -24.95
N PRO A 82 -9.06 -41.37 -24.10
CA PRO A 82 -8.57 -40.00 -24.08
C PRO A 82 -7.04 -40.00 -23.95
N ALA A 83 -6.35 -39.15 -24.73
CA ALA A 83 -4.89 -39.11 -24.74
C ALA A 83 -4.28 -38.85 -23.34
N ASP A 84 -5.08 -38.28 -22.44
CA ASP A 84 -4.69 -37.88 -21.10
C ASP A 84 -4.69 -39.04 -20.07
N CYS A 85 -5.21 -40.23 -20.43
CA CYS A 85 -5.13 -41.43 -19.58
C CYS A 85 -3.72 -42.04 -19.48
N ALA A 86 -2.78 -41.59 -20.33
CA ALA A 86 -1.38 -41.98 -20.23
C ALA A 86 -0.61 -41.19 -19.14
N GLN A 87 -1.23 -40.16 -18.56
CA GLN A 87 -0.62 -39.39 -17.47
C GLN A 87 -0.70 -40.15 -16.14
N PRO A 88 0.29 -40.00 -15.23
CA PRO A 88 0.22 -40.61 -13.92
C PRO A 88 -0.90 -39.98 -13.06
N GLU A 89 -1.55 -40.79 -12.23
CA GLU A 89 -2.59 -40.37 -11.27
C GLU A 89 -2.05 -39.32 -10.29
N ARG A 90 -0.78 -39.47 -9.87
CA ARG A 90 -0.13 -38.57 -8.93
C ARG A 90 1.18 -38.02 -9.47
N VAL A 91 1.46 -36.77 -9.10
CA VAL A 91 2.67 -36.05 -9.49
C VAL A 91 3.33 -35.44 -8.27
N ASP A 92 4.66 -35.55 -8.21
CA ASP A 92 5.44 -34.88 -7.17
C ASP A 92 5.60 -33.40 -7.53
N ARG A 93 5.16 -32.54 -6.62
CA ARG A 93 5.30 -31.08 -6.75
C ARG A 93 6.35 -30.59 -5.77
N SER A 94 7.32 -29.83 -6.28
CA SER A 94 8.34 -29.18 -5.46
C SER A 94 7.71 -28.09 -4.59
N LEU A 95 7.97 -28.17 -3.28
CA LEU A 95 7.54 -27.19 -2.30
C LEU A 95 8.18 -25.83 -2.58
N GLY A 96 9.48 -25.80 -2.84
CA GLY A 96 10.22 -24.57 -3.15
C GLY A 96 9.77 -23.89 -4.44
N ALA A 97 9.52 -24.65 -5.51
CA ALA A 97 9.00 -24.08 -6.75
C ALA A 97 7.60 -23.49 -6.58
N HIS A 98 6.75 -24.13 -5.76
CA HIS A 98 5.41 -23.64 -5.44
C HIS A 98 5.47 -22.34 -4.61
N ALA A 99 6.28 -22.33 -3.54
CA ALA A 99 6.55 -21.15 -2.71
C ALA A 99 7.11 -19.98 -3.53
N SER A 100 8.10 -20.24 -4.40
CA SER A 100 8.68 -19.25 -5.31
C SER A 100 7.63 -18.64 -6.22
N ARG A 101 6.77 -19.46 -6.83
CA ARG A 101 5.69 -18.97 -7.70
C ARG A 101 4.65 -18.15 -6.93
N ALA A 102 4.30 -18.58 -5.72
CA ALA A 102 3.36 -17.87 -4.86
C ALA A 102 3.87 -16.45 -4.54
N VAL A 103 5.13 -16.30 -4.13
CA VAL A 103 5.74 -14.98 -3.86
C VAL A 103 5.94 -14.18 -5.15
N GLY A 104 6.44 -14.81 -6.22
CA GLY A 104 6.71 -14.16 -7.50
C GLY A 104 5.47 -13.54 -8.14
N GLY A 105 4.28 -14.11 -7.89
CA GLY A 105 2.99 -13.57 -8.33
C GLY A 105 2.69 -12.15 -7.82
N TYR A 106 3.35 -11.71 -6.74
CA TYR A 106 3.16 -10.38 -6.15
C TYR A 106 4.10 -9.30 -6.72
N ALA A 107 5.02 -9.63 -7.64
CA ALA A 107 5.96 -8.65 -8.18
C ALA A 107 5.24 -7.49 -8.91
N LEU A 108 4.25 -7.81 -9.75
CA LEU A 108 3.43 -6.80 -10.43
C LEU A 108 2.58 -6.01 -9.43
N THR A 109 1.99 -6.70 -8.45
CA THR A 109 1.21 -6.05 -7.39
C THR A 109 2.07 -5.02 -6.67
N ALA A 110 3.30 -5.38 -6.28
CA ALA A 110 4.26 -4.48 -5.62
C ALA A 110 4.59 -3.23 -6.46
N PHE A 111 4.75 -3.39 -7.77
CA PHE A 111 4.91 -2.25 -8.68
C PHE A 111 3.67 -1.34 -8.66
N VAL A 112 2.49 -1.92 -8.88
CA VAL A 112 1.22 -1.19 -8.96
C VAL A 112 0.91 -0.46 -7.65
N ALA A 113 1.19 -1.08 -6.51
CA ALA A 113 0.97 -0.46 -5.20
C ALA A 113 1.76 0.83 -5.01
N VAL A 114 3.01 0.91 -5.47
CA VAL A 114 3.80 2.15 -5.41
C VAL A 114 3.23 3.20 -6.38
N VAL A 115 2.94 2.80 -7.61
CA VAL A 115 2.44 3.71 -8.66
C VAL A 115 1.08 4.30 -8.30
N VAL A 116 0.18 3.50 -7.73
CA VAL A 116 -1.17 3.91 -7.31
C VAL A 116 -1.16 4.55 -5.92
N GLY A 117 -0.29 4.10 -5.02
CA GLY A 117 -0.14 4.67 -3.68
C GLY A 117 0.36 6.12 -3.71
N TRP A 118 1.19 6.47 -4.70
CA TRP A 118 1.70 7.84 -4.87
C TRP A 118 0.61 8.92 -5.09
N PRO A 119 -0.30 8.82 -6.07
CA PRO A 119 -1.37 9.81 -6.23
C PRO A 119 -2.35 9.82 -5.05
N LEU A 120 -2.56 8.69 -4.38
CA LEU A 120 -3.33 8.64 -3.14
C LEU A 120 -2.66 9.43 -2.02
N LEU A 121 -1.35 9.23 -1.83
CA LEU A 121 -0.54 10.02 -0.90
C LEU A 121 -0.57 11.51 -1.23
N ALA A 122 -0.40 11.85 -2.51
CA ALA A 122 -0.51 13.23 -2.98
C ALA A 122 -1.87 13.84 -2.66
N TRP A 123 -2.95 13.10 -2.90
CA TRP A 123 -4.31 13.54 -2.63
C TRP A 123 -4.52 13.80 -1.13
N LEU A 124 -4.05 12.89 -0.27
CA LEU A 124 -4.08 13.07 1.17
C LEU A 124 -3.32 14.34 1.59
N VAL A 125 -2.07 14.49 1.15
CA VAL A 125 -1.28 15.68 1.43
C VAL A 125 -1.98 16.94 0.91
N HIS A 126 -2.63 16.88 -0.24
CA HIS A 126 -3.34 18.01 -0.83
C HIS A 126 -4.55 18.43 0.02
N VAL A 127 -5.37 17.47 0.44
CA VAL A 127 -6.56 17.71 1.27
C VAL A 127 -6.17 18.28 2.63
N VAL A 128 -5.04 17.84 3.20
CA VAL A 128 -4.58 18.30 4.51
C VAL A 128 -3.86 19.64 4.45
N ALA A 129 -2.99 19.83 3.46
CA ALA A 129 -2.09 20.98 3.41
C ALA A 129 -2.79 22.29 3.04
N VAL A 130 -3.80 22.26 2.15
CA VAL A 130 -4.37 23.52 1.61
C VAL A 130 -5.81 23.36 1.10
N PRO A 131 -6.81 23.86 1.83
CA PRO A 131 -8.10 24.20 1.22
C PRO A 131 -7.98 25.55 0.47
N GLY A 132 -7.31 25.58 -0.69
CA GLY A 132 -7.17 26.84 -1.44
C GLY A 132 -6.14 26.87 -2.58
N ARG A 133 -6.60 27.23 -3.78
CA ARG A 133 -5.88 27.74 -4.98
C ARG A 133 -4.65 27.03 -5.57
N ALA A 134 -3.78 26.35 -4.82
CA ALA A 134 -2.66 25.61 -5.40
C ALA A 134 -3.16 24.39 -6.20
N GLY A 135 -2.63 24.18 -7.41
CA GLY A 135 -3.04 23.06 -8.26
C GLY A 135 -2.56 21.71 -7.71
N PHE A 136 -3.45 20.70 -7.69
CA PHE A 136 -3.16 19.33 -7.26
C PHE A 136 -1.92 18.74 -7.94
N GLY A 137 -1.68 19.05 -9.22
CA GLY A 137 -0.50 18.58 -9.96
C GLY A 137 0.83 18.92 -9.27
N ARG A 138 0.94 20.08 -8.60
CA ARG A 138 2.14 20.42 -7.83
C ARG A 138 2.30 19.52 -6.61
N THR A 139 1.21 19.22 -5.91
CA THR A 139 1.21 18.25 -4.80
C THR A 139 1.60 16.86 -5.26
N LEU A 140 1.04 16.43 -6.38
CA LEU A 140 1.36 15.18 -7.01
C LEU A 140 2.87 15.07 -7.26
N PHE A 141 3.47 16.00 -7.99
CA PHE A 141 4.89 15.92 -8.32
C PHE A 141 5.82 16.04 -7.11
N ASP A 142 5.55 16.95 -6.17
CA ASP A 142 6.41 17.11 -5.00
C ASP A 142 6.32 15.91 -4.03
N SER A 143 5.16 15.26 -3.94
CA SER A 143 4.98 14.06 -3.10
C SER A 143 5.71 12.81 -3.60
N ALA A 144 6.25 12.82 -4.83
CA ALA A 144 7.07 11.72 -5.33
C ALA A 144 8.30 11.47 -4.45
N TRP A 145 8.87 12.51 -3.84
CA TRP A 145 9.97 12.37 -2.90
C TRP A 145 9.60 11.62 -1.63
N ALA A 146 8.33 11.66 -1.20
CA ALA A 146 7.85 10.93 -0.03
C ALA A 146 7.76 9.41 -0.30
N VAL A 147 7.85 8.97 -1.55
CA VAL A 147 7.89 7.54 -1.92
C VAL A 147 9.31 6.98 -1.82
N VAL A 148 10.35 7.82 -1.92
CA VAL A 148 11.74 7.38 -1.93
C VAL A 148 12.16 6.58 -0.68
N PRO A 149 11.79 6.97 0.56
CA PRO A 149 12.14 6.18 1.75
C PRO A 149 11.64 4.73 1.72
N LEU A 150 10.61 4.41 0.92
CA LEU A 150 10.09 3.03 0.78
C LEU A 150 11.12 2.07 0.17
N SER A 151 12.10 2.59 -0.58
CA SER A 151 13.23 1.80 -1.09
C SER A 151 13.96 1.02 0.02
N LEU A 152 13.98 1.53 1.26
CA LEU A 152 14.58 0.84 2.41
C LEU A 152 13.90 -0.50 2.68
N VAL A 153 12.57 -0.59 2.51
CA VAL A 153 11.82 -1.83 2.70
C VAL A 153 12.20 -2.85 1.64
N ALA A 154 12.28 -2.44 0.37
CA ALA A 154 12.69 -3.32 -0.72
C ALA A 154 14.10 -3.88 -0.51
N VAL A 155 15.05 -3.04 -0.06
CA VAL A 155 16.41 -3.45 0.27
C VAL A 155 16.44 -4.35 1.50
N ALA A 156 15.70 -4.02 2.56
CA ALA A 156 15.64 -4.84 3.76
C ALA A 156 15.09 -6.24 3.44
N ARG A 157 14.11 -6.35 2.54
CA ARG A 157 13.58 -7.64 2.08
C ARG A 157 14.64 -8.50 1.38
N LEU A 158 15.45 -7.88 0.50
CA LEU A 158 16.56 -8.56 -0.18
C LEU A 158 17.61 -9.11 0.78
N VAL A 159 17.80 -8.47 1.94
CA VAL A 159 18.77 -8.90 2.96
C VAL A 159 18.15 -9.90 3.94
N ALA A 160 16.89 -9.69 4.32
CA ALA A 160 16.26 -10.40 5.43
C ALA A 160 15.69 -11.76 5.04
N VAL A 161 15.15 -11.90 3.83
CA VAL A 161 14.39 -13.10 3.44
C VAL A 161 15.27 -14.26 3.01
N PRO A 162 16.28 -14.10 2.11
CA PRO A 162 17.05 -15.24 1.60
C PRO A 162 17.64 -16.18 2.66
N PRO A 163 18.30 -15.70 3.75
CA PRO A 163 18.87 -16.61 4.74
C PRO A 163 17.80 -17.41 5.49
N ARG A 164 16.59 -16.85 5.67
CA ARG A 164 15.49 -17.51 6.38
C ARG A 164 14.68 -18.43 5.48
N ALA A 165 14.66 -18.17 4.18
CA ALA A 165 13.97 -19.04 3.22
C ALA A 165 14.59 -20.45 3.20
N ALA A 166 15.91 -20.55 3.35
CA ALA A 166 16.62 -21.82 3.39
C ALA A 166 16.29 -22.68 4.63
N ASP A 167 15.82 -22.06 5.72
CA ASP A 167 15.47 -22.74 6.98
C ASP A 167 14.01 -23.25 6.98
N LEU A 168 13.23 -22.95 5.94
CA LEU A 168 11.84 -23.40 5.85
C LEU A 168 11.77 -24.90 5.57
N ASN A 169 10.92 -25.60 6.32
CA ASN A 169 10.66 -27.03 6.14
C ASN A 169 9.14 -27.31 6.16
N PRO A 170 8.38 -26.81 5.18
CA PRO A 170 6.93 -27.01 5.12
C PRO A 170 6.58 -28.47 4.82
N GLY A 171 5.48 -28.96 5.36
CA GLY A 171 4.97 -30.32 5.09
C GLY A 171 4.00 -30.40 3.92
N THR A 172 3.44 -29.27 3.48
CA THR A 172 2.41 -29.20 2.42
C THR A 172 2.67 -28.03 1.45
N LEU A 173 2.03 -28.06 0.27
CA LEU A 173 2.11 -26.96 -0.70
C LEU A 173 1.53 -25.65 -0.14
N ASP A 174 0.39 -25.73 0.56
CA ASP A 174 -0.28 -24.57 1.15
C ASP A 174 0.57 -23.96 2.26
N GLU A 175 1.17 -24.79 3.11
CA GLU A 175 2.11 -24.33 4.15
C GLU A 175 3.35 -23.69 3.52
N ALA A 176 3.91 -24.28 2.46
CA ALA A 176 5.05 -23.70 1.75
C ALA A 176 4.74 -22.30 1.18
N ALA A 177 3.57 -22.14 0.55
CA ALA A 177 3.11 -20.84 0.06
C ALA A 177 2.86 -19.86 1.20
N ALA A 178 2.15 -20.28 2.25
CA ALA A 178 1.81 -19.44 3.41
C ALA A 178 3.06 -18.94 4.13
N SER A 179 3.99 -19.84 4.48
CA SER A 179 5.25 -19.48 5.15
C SER A 179 6.13 -18.60 4.28
N ALA A 180 6.19 -18.85 2.96
CA ALA A 180 6.98 -17.99 2.07
C ALA A 180 6.41 -16.57 1.98
N LEU A 181 5.08 -16.44 1.91
CA LEU A 181 4.42 -15.15 1.87
C LEU A 181 4.48 -14.43 3.23
N GLU A 182 4.32 -15.15 4.34
CA GLU A 182 4.49 -14.64 5.69
C GLU A 182 5.93 -14.15 5.94
N LEU A 183 6.92 -14.90 5.50
CA LEU A 183 8.31 -14.49 5.62
C LEU A 183 8.61 -13.23 4.77
N THR A 184 8.00 -13.13 3.60
CA THR A 184 8.25 -12.04 2.64
C THR A 184 7.51 -10.74 2.99
N PHE A 185 6.30 -10.85 3.53
CA PHE A 185 5.38 -9.72 3.72
C PHE A 185 4.76 -9.64 5.11
N GLY A 186 4.87 -10.69 5.91
CA GLY A 186 4.33 -10.76 7.25
C GLY A 186 5.15 -9.94 8.26
N PRO A 187 4.53 -9.64 9.42
CA PRO A 187 5.14 -8.82 10.47
C PRO A 187 6.18 -9.57 11.31
N GLU A 188 6.32 -10.89 11.14
CA GLU A 188 7.20 -11.72 11.99
C GLU A 188 8.67 -11.32 11.87
N THR A 189 9.07 -10.77 10.73
CA THR A 189 10.42 -10.26 10.56
C THR A 189 10.55 -8.90 11.25
N THR A 190 10.94 -8.89 12.53
CA THR A 190 11.14 -7.66 13.34
C THR A 190 11.96 -6.60 12.60
N LEU A 191 12.95 -7.03 11.81
CA LEU A 191 13.74 -6.14 10.95
C LEU A 191 12.90 -5.45 9.87
N LEU A 192 12.05 -6.19 9.14
CA LEU A 192 11.19 -5.62 8.10
C LEU A 192 10.17 -4.66 8.69
N VAL A 193 9.58 -5.00 9.83
CA VAL A 193 8.65 -4.10 10.55
C VAL A 193 9.37 -2.84 10.99
N GLY A 194 10.54 -2.95 11.61
CA GLY A 194 11.32 -1.79 12.04
C GLY A 194 11.69 -0.87 10.87
N VAL A 195 12.15 -1.44 9.75
CA VAL A 195 12.47 -0.68 8.53
C VAL A 195 11.23 -0.09 7.89
N ALA A 196 10.10 -0.80 7.88
CA ALA A 196 8.82 -0.30 7.38
C ALA A 196 8.35 0.92 8.17
N VAL A 197 8.37 0.84 9.51
CA VAL A 197 8.02 1.96 10.39
C VAL A 197 8.95 3.14 10.16
N LEU A 198 10.25 2.91 10.05
CA LEU A 198 11.24 3.96 9.76
C LEU A 198 10.98 4.62 8.40
N ALA A 199 10.80 3.83 7.34
CA ALA A 199 10.52 4.31 6.00
C ALA A 199 9.21 5.11 5.98
N ALA A 200 8.15 4.60 6.60
CA ALA A 200 6.85 5.25 6.69
C ALA A 200 6.92 6.58 7.47
N THR A 201 7.66 6.63 8.58
CA THR A 201 7.90 7.85 9.35
C THR A 201 8.65 8.89 8.52
N TRP A 202 9.68 8.46 7.78
CA TRP A 202 10.45 9.35 6.91
C TRP A 202 9.61 9.84 5.73
N SER A 203 8.82 8.97 5.09
CA SER A 203 7.85 9.35 4.06
C SER A 203 6.87 10.42 4.57
N GLY A 204 6.34 10.24 5.79
CA GLY A 204 5.49 11.23 6.46
C GLY A 204 6.20 12.56 6.70
N TYR A 205 7.47 12.54 7.11
CA TYR A 205 8.29 13.74 7.28
C TYR A 205 8.48 14.52 5.96
N VAL A 206 8.75 13.83 4.85
CA VAL A 206 8.88 14.46 3.53
C VAL A 206 7.54 15.02 3.06
N ALA A 207 6.46 14.25 3.20
CA ALA A 207 5.10 14.67 2.89
C ALA A 207 4.68 15.91 3.69
N TYR A 208 5.09 15.99 4.96
CA TYR A 208 4.90 17.18 5.80
C TYR A 208 5.62 18.40 5.22
N GLY A 209 6.87 18.29 4.79
CA GLY A 209 7.57 19.42 4.18
C GLY A 209 6.91 19.89 2.87
N VAL A 210 6.33 18.96 2.09
CA VAL A 210 5.49 19.30 0.94
C VAL A 210 4.24 20.09 1.35
N ALA A 211 3.64 19.74 2.49
CA ALA A 211 2.46 20.42 3.03
C ALA A 211 2.78 21.82 3.58
N ALA A 212 3.78 21.92 4.45
CA ALA A 212 4.16 23.13 5.18
C ALA A 212 4.55 24.29 4.24
N ASN A 213 5.26 24.00 3.16
CA ASN A 213 5.61 25.02 2.17
C ASN A 213 4.38 25.72 1.56
N ARG A 214 3.25 25.01 1.46
CA ARG A 214 2.06 25.60 0.84
C ARG A 214 1.29 26.52 1.75
N THR A 215 1.27 26.23 3.05
CA THR A 215 0.61 27.11 4.03
C THR A 215 1.28 28.49 4.08
N ASP A 216 2.60 28.56 3.87
CA ASP A 216 3.34 29.82 3.92
C ASP A 216 3.20 30.67 2.64
N ALA A 217 3.07 30.03 1.48
CA ALA A 217 2.89 30.72 0.20
C ALA A 217 1.55 31.48 0.11
N ASP A 218 0.49 30.94 0.71
CA ASP A 218 -0.82 31.60 0.71
C ASP A 218 -0.87 32.75 1.73
N ALA A 219 -0.15 32.63 2.86
CA ALA A 219 -0.06 33.67 3.89
C ALA A 219 0.66 34.94 3.41
N THR A 220 1.60 34.81 2.47
CA THR A 220 2.35 35.95 1.89
C THR A 220 1.61 36.62 0.73
N GLY A 221 0.71 35.91 0.03
CA GLY A 221 -0.12 36.46 -1.05
C GLY A 221 -1.43 37.11 -0.62
N GLY A 222 -1.94 36.80 0.58
CA GLY A 222 -3.18 37.34 1.12
C GLY A 222 -2.94 38.34 2.26
N ARG A 223 -3.00 39.66 1.97
CA ARG A 223 -3.01 40.70 3.01
C ARG A 223 -4.23 40.54 3.92
N GLY A 224 -4.00 40.04 5.13
CA GLY A 224 -4.83 40.27 6.31
C GLY A 224 -5.90 39.20 6.58
N VAL A 225 -6.10 38.95 7.88
CA VAL A 225 -7.31 38.42 8.56
C VAL A 225 -7.20 37.06 9.26
N TRP A 226 -6.23 36.19 8.99
CA TRP A 226 -6.16 34.87 9.69
C TRP A 226 -4.86 34.63 10.46
N THR A 227 -4.56 35.46 11.46
CA THR A 227 -3.41 35.24 12.37
C THR A 227 -3.77 34.63 13.72
N GLN A 228 -5.05 34.35 14.00
CA GLN A 228 -5.49 33.91 15.32
C GLN A 228 -5.87 32.43 15.35
N GLY A 229 -4.87 31.56 15.24
CA GLY A 229 -5.05 30.10 15.35
C GLY A 229 -3.77 29.27 15.16
N ARG A 230 -2.60 29.85 15.45
CA ARG A 230 -1.29 29.24 15.14
C ARG A 230 -0.90 28.08 16.09
N SER A 231 -1.67 27.80 17.14
CA SER A 231 -1.39 26.74 18.11
C SER A 231 -1.75 25.32 17.64
N ASP A 232 -2.61 25.17 16.63
CA ASP A 232 -3.13 23.84 16.24
C ASP A 232 -2.34 23.18 15.10
N GLY A 233 -1.30 23.85 14.58
CA GLY A 233 -0.46 23.32 13.49
C GLY A 233 0.21 21.99 13.86
N ARG A 234 0.49 21.76 15.15
CA ARG A 234 1.07 20.49 15.65
C ARG A 234 0.10 19.31 15.50
N GLY A 235 -1.21 19.54 15.62
CA GLY A 235 -2.23 18.49 15.45
C GLY A 235 -2.34 18.05 13.98
N ALA A 236 -2.25 19.00 13.04
CA ALA A 236 -2.21 18.69 11.61
C ALA A 236 -0.92 17.94 11.22
N VAL A 237 0.22 18.29 11.83
CA VAL A 237 1.51 17.59 11.61
C VAL A 237 1.43 16.14 12.05
N ALA A 238 0.94 15.89 13.28
CA ALA A 238 0.76 14.53 13.79
C ALA A 238 -0.23 13.74 12.92
N GLY A 239 -1.31 14.37 12.48
CA GLY A 239 -2.27 13.79 11.54
C GLY A 239 -1.64 13.36 10.23
N VAL A 240 -0.91 14.24 9.52
CA VAL A 240 -0.27 13.88 8.24
C VAL A 240 0.73 12.75 8.41
N VAL A 241 1.58 12.81 9.45
CA VAL A 241 2.60 11.79 9.68
C VAL A 241 1.97 10.45 10.04
N VAL A 242 0.97 10.43 10.93
CA VAL A 242 0.28 9.20 11.34
C VAL A 242 -0.55 8.63 10.20
N THR A 243 -1.31 9.45 9.48
CA THR A 243 -2.11 9.01 8.33
C THR A 243 -1.24 8.55 7.17
N THR A 244 -0.13 9.23 6.89
CA THR A 244 0.84 8.78 5.89
C THR A 244 1.51 7.50 6.34
N ALA A 245 1.91 7.38 7.60
CA ALA A 245 2.53 6.17 8.13
C ALA A 245 1.57 4.98 8.12
N LEU A 246 0.29 5.22 8.36
CA LEU A 246 -0.76 4.22 8.19
C LEU A 246 -0.90 3.86 6.72
N VAL A 247 -1.17 4.80 5.82
CA VAL A 247 -1.38 4.50 4.39
C VAL A 247 -0.16 3.80 3.79
N VAL A 248 1.04 4.31 4.04
CA VAL A 248 2.29 3.68 3.61
C VAL A 248 2.48 2.31 4.28
N GLY A 249 2.29 2.23 5.60
CA GLY A 249 2.37 0.99 6.36
C GLY A 249 1.32 -0.05 5.96
N THR A 250 0.25 0.36 5.29
CA THR A 250 -0.76 -0.53 4.70
C THR A 250 -0.39 -1.02 3.30
N PHE A 251 0.48 -0.31 2.59
CA PHE A 251 1.03 -0.74 1.29
C PHE A 251 2.31 -1.57 1.41
N VAL A 252 3.01 -1.52 2.55
CA VAL A 252 4.32 -2.14 2.76
C VAL A 252 4.27 -3.66 3.03
N PRO A 253 3.36 -4.19 3.86
CA PRO A 253 3.10 -5.61 3.93
C PRO A 253 2.02 -5.92 2.89
N MET A 254 2.44 -6.41 1.72
CA MET A 254 1.53 -7.16 0.85
C MET A 254 1.22 -8.47 1.54
N LEU A 255 0.41 -8.40 2.61
CA LEU A 255 -0.13 -9.57 3.26
C LEU A 255 -0.65 -10.51 2.16
N PRO A 256 -0.33 -11.81 2.21
CA PRO A 256 -0.99 -12.80 1.39
C PRO A 256 -2.43 -12.95 1.88
N ILE A 257 -3.24 -11.95 1.61
CA ILE A 257 -4.63 -12.00 2.02
C ILE A 257 -5.30 -12.87 0.99
N ALA A 258 -5.53 -14.13 1.37
CA ALA A 258 -6.32 -15.11 0.63
C ALA A 258 -7.78 -14.67 0.35
N GLY A 259 -8.14 -13.41 0.60
CA GLY A 259 -9.32 -12.76 0.07
C GLY A 259 -9.10 -11.25 0.02
N GLY A 260 -9.49 -10.58 -1.06
CA GLY A 260 -9.38 -9.11 -1.19
C GLY A 260 -10.04 -8.30 -0.05
N THR A 261 -10.77 -8.96 0.86
CA THR A 261 -11.46 -8.39 2.02
C THR A 261 -10.53 -7.69 3.00
N ALA A 262 -9.36 -8.23 3.37
CA ALA A 262 -8.53 -7.54 4.37
C ALA A 262 -7.82 -6.30 3.80
N PHE A 263 -7.51 -6.28 2.50
CA PHE A 263 -6.98 -5.09 1.83
C PHE A 263 -8.05 -3.99 1.79
N VAL A 264 -9.28 -4.37 1.41
CA VAL A 264 -10.44 -3.47 1.46
C VAL A 264 -10.66 -2.98 2.89
N ALA A 265 -10.58 -3.86 3.88
CA ALA A 265 -10.75 -3.55 5.29
C ALA A 265 -9.72 -2.52 5.78
N LEU A 266 -8.45 -2.75 5.47
CA LEU A 266 -7.33 -1.89 5.83
C LEU A 266 -7.43 -0.52 5.15
N PHE A 267 -7.79 -0.50 3.87
CA PHE A 267 -8.10 0.73 3.13
C PHE A 267 -9.27 1.49 3.77
N VAL A 268 -10.33 0.78 4.15
CA VAL A 268 -11.50 1.34 4.85
C VAL A 268 -11.10 1.91 6.21
N VAL A 269 -10.18 1.26 6.94
CA VAL A 269 -9.60 1.82 8.18
C VAL A 269 -8.85 3.12 7.91
N ALA A 270 -7.93 3.10 6.96
CA ALA A 270 -7.13 4.27 6.62
C ALA A 270 -8.03 5.43 6.15
N ALA A 271 -8.97 5.17 5.24
CA ALA A 271 -9.93 6.16 4.76
C ALA A 271 -10.81 6.70 5.90
N GLY A 272 -11.28 5.83 6.80
CA GLY A 272 -12.05 6.22 7.97
C GLY A 272 -11.26 7.17 8.89
N LEU A 273 -10.00 6.84 9.18
CA LEU A 273 -9.12 7.68 9.99
C LEU A 273 -8.82 9.02 9.31
N VAL A 274 -8.63 9.05 7.99
CA VAL A 274 -8.49 10.30 7.21
C VAL A 274 -9.74 11.16 7.35
N ILE A 275 -10.93 10.57 7.16
CA ILE A 275 -12.20 11.30 7.28
C ILE A 275 -12.39 11.83 8.71
N ALA A 276 -12.02 11.03 9.71
CA ALA A 276 -12.14 11.40 11.12
C ALA A 276 -11.22 12.56 11.50
N THR A 277 -9.99 12.54 11.02
CA THR A 277 -8.97 13.56 11.35
C THR A 277 -9.15 14.85 10.54
N PHE A 278 -9.58 14.73 9.27
CA PHE A 278 -9.64 15.87 8.33
C PHE A 278 -11.06 16.27 7.93
N ALA A 279 -12.05 15.94 8.75
CA ALA A 279 -13.46 16.26 8.55
C ALA A 279 -13.72 17.71 8.06
N ARG A 280 -13.11 18.71 8.72
CA ARG A 280 -13.29 20.13 8.35
C ARG A 280 -12.76 20.43 6.95
N GLY A 281 -11.58 19.92 6.61
CA GLY A 281 -10.96 20.11 5.29
C GLY A 281 -11.77 19.46 4.19
N ILE A 282 -12.26 18.23 4.42
CA ILE A 282 -13.12 17.51 3.48
C ILE A 282 -14.45 18.25 3.25
N ILE A 283 -15.07 18.80 4.29
CA ILE A 283 -16.30 19.59 4.15
C ILE A 283 -16.04 20.81 3.26
N LEU A 284 -15.00 21.59 3.54
CA LEU A 284 -14.63 22.76 2.74
C LEU A 284 -14.31 22.39 1.29
N HIS A 285 -13.64 21.25 1.08
CA HIS A 285 -13.34 20.73 -0.26
C HIS A 285 -14.62 20.36 -1.02
N ASN A 286 -15.54 19.63 -0.40
CA ASN A 286 -16.80 19.24 -1.02
C ASN A 286 -17.67 20.44 -1.36
N THR A 287 -17.76 21.44 -0.46
CA THR A 287 -18.52 22.67 -0.73
C THR A 287 -17.96 23.45 -1.92
N ARG A 288 -16.65 23.35 -2.20
CA ARG A 288 -16.02 23.98 -3.36
C ARG A 288 -16.42 23.32 -4.69
N TRP A 289 -16.62 22.01 -4.69
CA TRP A 289 -16.99 21.22 -5.88
C TRP A 289 -18.49 21.00 -6.02
N ASP A 290 -19.29 21.51 -5.09
CA ASP A 290 -20.73 21.39 -5.13
C ASP A 290 -21.29 22.28 -6.25
N LEU A 291 -21.41 21.69 -7.44
CA LEU A 291 -21.79 22.36 -8.68
C LEU A 291 -23.31 22.61 -8.78
N VAL A 292 -24.11 22.04 -7.87
CA VAL A 292 -25.57 22.05 -7.96
C VAL A 292 -26.21 22.47 -6.63
N GLY A 293 -26.47 23.77 -6.48
CA GLY A 293 -27.61 24.24 -5.64
C GLY A 293 -27.33 25.11 -4.41
N MET A 294 -26.09 25.27 -3.92
CA MET A 294 -25.82 26.08 -2.70
C MET A 294 -24.89 27.28 -2.91
N ARG A 295 -24.86 27.86 -4.12
CA ARG A 295 -24.07 29.08 -4.42
C ARG A 295 -24.54 30.36 -3.71
N GLY A 296 -25.63 30.31 -2.95
CA GLY A 296 -26.19 31.47 -2.24
C GLY A 296 -25.92 31.50 -0.73
N GLY A 297 -25.39 30.43 -0.14
CA GLY A 297 -25.04 30.39 1.28
C GLY A 297 -23.62 30.89 1.47
N GLU A 298 -23.46 31.94 2.27
CA GLU A 298 -22.24 32.65 2.59
C GLU A 298 -21.03 31.74 2.88
N THR A 299 -19.83 32.35 2.86
CA THR A 299 -18.54 31.81 3.33
C THR A 299 -18.52 31.39 4.81
N GLY A 300 -19.65 30.93 5.34
CA GLY A 300 -19.85 30.53 6.72
C GLY A 300 -18.95 29.37 7.06
N GLU A 301 -18.24 29.51 8.18
CA GLU A 301 -17.48 28.42 8.75
C GLU A 301 -18.38 27.19 8.92
N PRO A 302 -17.91 25.98 8.59
CA PRO A 302 -18.69 24.77 8.77
C PRO A 302 -19.15 24.66 10.23
N THR A 303 -20.46 24.51 10.43
CA THR A 303 -21.04 24.38 11.76
C THR A 303 -20.41 23.21 12.52
N ARG A 304 -20.19 23.36 13.83
CA ARG A 304 -19.53 22.34 14.66
C ARG A 304 -20.17 20.96 14.53
N TRP A 305 -21.50 20.89 14.44
CA TRP A 305 -22.23 19.63 14.30
C TRP A 305 -21.93 18.91 12.98
N ARG A 306 -21.70 19.63 11.86
CA ARG A 306 -21.33 19.01 10.56
C ARG A 306 -19.95 18.40 10.63
N VAL A 307 -19.00 19.10 11.28
CA VAL A 307 -17.65 18.57 11.51
C VAL A 307 -17.74 17.30 12.34
N LEU A 308 -18.43 17.34 13.49
CA LEU A 308 -18.62 16.18 14.36
C LEU A 308 -19.24 15.00 13.63
N LEU A 309 -20.31 15.22 12.84
CA LEU A 309 -20.96 14.17 12.06
C LEU A 309 -19.98 13.51 11.09
N LYS A 310 -19.11 14.30 10.45
CA LYS A 310 -18.11 13.76 9.53
C LYS A 310 -17.00 13.01 10.25
N GLN A 311 -16.59 13.50 11.42
CA GLN A 311 -15.66 12.77 12.28
C GLN A 311 -16.21 11.40 12.69
N LEU A 312 -17.45 11.36 13.16
CA LEU A 312 -18.15 10.13 13.52
C LEU A 312 -18.29 9.17 12.33
N SER A 313 -18.57 9.68 11.12
CA SER A 313 -18.61 8.84 9.92
C SER A 313 -17.24 8.22 9.61
N GLY A 314 -16.16 8.97 9.78
CA GLY A 314 -14.80 8.45 9.62
C GLY A 314 -14.46 7.38 10.66
N ILE A 315 -14.81 7.59 11.93
CA ILE A 315 -14.66 6.59 12.99
C ILE A 315 -15.48 5.33 12.66
N ALA A 316 -16.72 5.48 12.19
CA ALA A 316 -17.55 4.35 11.81
C ALA A 316 -16.94 3.53 10.65
N PHE A 317 -16.39 4.19 9.63
CA PHE A 317 -15.63 3.51 8.58
C PHE A 317 -14.39 2.81 9.16
N ALA A 318 -13.66 3.45 10.07
CA ALA A 318 -12.49 2.82 10.69
C ALA A 318 -12.84 1.58 11.50
N VAL A 319 -13.93 1.63 12.25
CA VAL A 319 -14.47 0.49 13.00
C VAL A 319 -14.95 -0.61 12.05
N LEU A 320 -15.65 -0.28 10.96
CA LEU A 320 -16.08 -1.25 9.95
C LEU A 320 -14.89 -1.98 9.33
N GLY A 321 -13.85 -1.24 8.93
CA GLY A 321 -12.61 -1.85 8.43
C GLY A 321 -11.96 -2.76 9.46
N PHE A 322 -11.93 -2.36 10.74
CA PHE A 322 -11.44 -3.22 11.82
C PHE A 322 -12.24 -4.53 11.95
N PHE A 323 -13.57 -4.48 11.85
CA PHE A 323 -14.41 -5.67 11.86
C PHE A 323 -14.22 -6.54 10.61
N MET A 324 -14.03 -5.94 9.44
CA MET A 324 -13.74 -6.69 8.21
C MET A 324 -12.39 -7.43 8.28
N MET A 325 -11.41 -6.90 9.03
CA MET A 325 -10.13 -7.59 9.27
C MET A 325 -10.28 -8.79 10.24
N ASN A 326 -11.15 -8.69 11.25
CA ASN A 326 -11.28 -9.70 12.32
C ASN A 326 -12.51 -10.62 12.20
N GLY A 327 -13.42 -10.32 11.27
CA GLY A 327 -14.76 -10.91 11.22
C GLY A 327 -14.83 -12.40 10.91
N GLY A 328 -13.71 -13.04 10.54
CA GLY A 328 -13.63 -14.49 10.36
C GLY A 328 -13.37 -15.29 11.64
N GLN A 329 -12.87 -14.67 12.73
CA GLN A 329 -12.40 -15.41 13.91
C GLN A 329 -13.13 -15.10 15.23
N VAL A 330 -14.01 -14.10 15.27
CA VAL A 330 -14.67 -13.67 16.53
C VAL A 330 -16.08 -14.27 16.71
N LEU A 331 -16.57 -15.07 15.74
CA LEU A 331 -17.91 -15.68 15.78
C LEU A 331 -17.92 -17.22 15.78
N VAL A 332 -16.79 -17.86 16.10
CA VAL A 332 -16.68 -19.32 16.33
C VAL A 332 -16.14 -19.54 17.74
#